data_AF-A0A847NW44-F1
#
_entry.id   AF-A0A847NW44-F1
#
_cell.length_a   1.000
_cell.length_b   1.000
_cell.length_c   1.000
_cell.angle_alpha   90.00
_cell.angle_beta   90.00
_cell.angle_gamma   90.00
#
_symmetry.space_group_name_H-M   'P 1'
#
loop_
_entity.id
_entity.type
_entity.pdbx_description
1 polymer ?
#
loop_
_entity_poly.entity_id
_entity_poly.type
_entity_poly.pdbx_seq_one_letter_code
_entity_poly.pdbx_strand_id
1 'polypeptide(L)'
;MKLSAYRQKPQPQIMIIPMIDIIFFLLVFYMMSTLYMSEQRNLHVQLPQAQHAAVQKVENTVITISENDEIYINEEKIGLDNLVNRLRQYPDIKQIKITVNADKNAR
;
A
#
# COMPACT_ATOMS: atom_id res chain seq x y z
N MET A 1 46.58 22.11 -59.41
CA MET A 1 46.32 21.48 -58.09
C MET A 1 45.01 22.01 -57.54
N LYS A 2 43.98 21.17 -57.42
CA LYS A 2 42.73 21.53 -56.72
C LYS A 2 42.86 21.10 -55.26
N LEU A 3 42.88 22.07 -54.34
CA LEU A 3 42.93 21.82 -52.90
C LEU A 3 41.53 21.36 -52.46
N SER A 4 41.43 20.09 -52.08
CA SER A 4 40.20 19.53 -51.53
C SER A 4 39.98 20.11 -50.14
N ALA A 5 38.93 20.91 -49.97
CA ALA A 5 38.64 21.57 -48.71
C ALA A 5 38.30 20.53 -47.64
N TYR A 6 39.06 20.53 -46.56
CA TYR A 6 38.85 19.68 -45.40
C TYR A 6 37.48 20.01 -44.78
N ARG A 7 36.49 19.14 -45.03
CA ARG A 7 35.13 19.29 -44.52
C ARG A 7 35.18 19.07 -43.01
N GLN A 8 35.15 20.16 -42.24
CA GLN A 8 35.05 20.09 -40.78
C GLN A 8 33.76 19.33 -40.42
N LYS A 9 33.89 18.22 -39.69
CA LYS A 9 32.73 17.51 -39.15
C LYS A 9 32.03 18.43 -38.14
N PRO A 10 30.70 18.61 -38.22
CA PRO A 10 29.98 19.37 -37.22
C PRO A 10 30.15 18.69 -35.85
N GLN A 11 30.48 19.52 -34.85
CA GLN A 11 30.53 19.10 -33.44
C GLN A 11 29.10 18.74 -33.00
N PRO A 12 28.89 17.61 -32.29
CA PRO A 12 27.58 17.29 -31.76
C PRO A 12 27.15 18.37 -30.76
N GLN A 13 25.97 18.96 -30.98
CA GLN A 13 25.39 19.96 -30.10
C GLN A 13 24.52 19.25 -29.05
N ILE A 14 24.69 19.61 -27.78
CA ILE A 14 23.83 19.14 -26.70
C ILE A 14 22.49 19.87 -26.80
N MET A 15 21.41 19.12 -27.04
CA MET A 15 20.05 19.68 -27.11
C MET A 15 19.44 19.75 -25.71
N ILE A 16 19.61 20.90 -25.03
CA ILE A 16 19.14 21.10 -23.65
C ILE A 16 17.60 21.18 -23.56
N ILE A 17 16.94 21.81 -24.54
CA ILE A 17 15.49 22.03 -24.53
C ILE A 17 14.70 20.70 -24.45
N PRO A 18 14.98 19.68 -25.29
CA PRO A 18 14.35 18.36 -25.15
C PRO A 18 14.64 17.65 -23.81
N MET A 19 15.82 17.87 -23.22
CA MET A 19 16.17 17.24 -21.94
C MET A 19 15.35 17.83 -20.78
N ILE A 20 15.13 19.15 -20.79
CA ILE A 20 14.27 19.83 -19.80
C ILE A 20 12.86 19.27 -19.87
N ASP A 21 12.34 19.07 -21.09
CA ASP A 21 10.99 18.52 -21.30
C ASP A 21 10.85 17.11 -20.70
N ILE A 22 11.83 16.23 -20.92
CA ILE A 22 11.83 14.87 -20.32
C ILE A 22 11.84 14.93 -18.80
N ILE A 23 12.68 15.79 -18.21
CA ILE A 23 12.77 15.93 -16.75
C ILE A 23 11.45 16.48 -16.18
N PHE A 24 10.86 17.47 -16.83
CA PHE A 24 9.57 18.04 -16.42
C PHE A 24 8.44 17.03 -16.52
N PHE A 25 8.39 16.27 -17.62
CA PHE A 25 7.45 15.18 -17.82
C PHE A 25 7.57 14.11 -16.71
N LEU A 26 8.80 13.70 -16.39
CA LEU A 26 9.07 12.75 -15.30
C LEU A 26 8.62 13.29 -13.95
N LEU A 27 8.83 14.59 -13.68
CA LEU A 27 8.41 15.22 -12.42
C LEU A 27 6.89 15.23 -12.29
N VAL A 28 6.16 15.62 -13.35
CA VAL A 28 4.69 15.60 -13.36
C VAL A 28 4.15 14.18 -13.20
N PHE A 29 4.72 13.22 -13.93
CA PHE A 29 4.36 11.81 -13.79
C PHE A 29 4.60 11.29 -12.37
N TYR A 30 5.74 11.64 -11.77
CA TYR A 30 6.08 11.27 -10.40
C TYR A 30 5.09 11.88 -9.40
N MET A 31 4.78 13.17 -9.50
CA MET A 31 3.80 13.84 -8.65
C MET A 31 2.41 13.20 -8.77
N MET A 32 1.98 12.84 -9.98
CA MET A 32 0.74 12.10 -10.16
C MET A 32 0.80 10.73 -9.50
N SER A 33 1.87 9.96 -9.75
CA SER A 33 2.04 8.61 -9.19
C SER A 33 2.06 8.61 -7.65
N THR A 34 2.68 9.60 -7.01
CA THR A 34 2.70 9.68 -5.54
C THR A 34 1.33 10.02 -4.96
N LEU A 35 0.54 10.86 -5.63
CA LEU A 35 -0.86 11.14 -5.24
C LEU A 35 -1.73 9.87 -5.34
N TYR A 36 -1.57 9.08 -6.41
CA TYR A 36 -2.31 7.81 -6.56
C TYR A 36 -1.91 6.75 -5.52
N MET A 37 -0.63 6.71 -5.11
CA MET A 37 -0.18 5.82 -4.03
C MET A 37 -0.72 6.23 -2.65
N SER A 38 -0.92 7.54 -2.42
CA SER A 38 -1.57 8.04 -1.20
C SER A 38 -3.04 7.61 -1.15
N GLU A 39 -3.77 7.69 -2.27
CA GLU A 39 -5.19 7.33 -2.32
C GLU A 39 -5.45 5.83 -2.09
N GLN A 40 -4.59 4.94 -2.60
CA GLN A 40 -4.72 3.49 -2.34
C GLN A 40 -4.36 3.09 -0.89
N ARG A 41 -3.67 3.96 -0.14
CA ARG A 41 -3.33 3.76 1.27
C ARG A 41 -4.30 4.43 2.25
N ASN A 42 -5.44 4.92 1.77
CA ASN A 42 -6.56 5.39 2.61
C ASN A 42 -7.37 4.25 3.27
N LEU A 43 -6.75 3.08 3.48
CA LEU A 43 -7.10 2.29 4.67
C LEU A 43 -6.68 3.17 5.86
N HIS A 44 -7.62 3.94 6.41
CA HIS A 44 -7.45 4.81 7.58
C HIS A 44 -6.60 4.13 8.66
N VAL A 45 -5.29 4.31 8.61
CA VAL A 45 -4.42 4.02 9.74
C VAL A 45 -4.47 5.29 10.56
N GLN A 46 -5.45 5.37 11.47
CA GLN A 46 -5.41 6.32 12.57
C GLN A 46 -4.14 5.98 13.37
N LEU A 47 -3.07 6.74 13.16
CA LEU A 47 -1.96 6.76 14.10
C LEU A 47 -2.41 7.62 15.29
N PRO A 48 -2.71 7.04 16.46
CA PRO A 48 -3.00 7.86 17.63
C PRO A 48 -1.74 8.67 17.95
N GLN A 49 -1.90 9.98 18.11
CA GLN A 49 -0.82 10.83 18.60
C GLN A 49 -0.41 10.35 19.98
N ALA A 50 0.83 9.91 20.10
CA ALA A 50 1.43 9.53 21.37
C ALA A 50 1.59 10.78 22.22
N GLN A 51 0.61 11.06 23.09
CA GLN A 51 0.77 12.06 24.14
C GLN A 51 0.80 11.46 25.54
N HIS A 52 0.42 10.19 25.70
CA HIS A 52 0.75 9.41 26.90
C HIS A 52 0.97 7.96 26.50
N ALA A 53 2.05 7.35 26.99
CA ALA A 53 2.34 5.93 26.87
C ALA A 53 1.38 5.08 27.74
N ALA A 54 0.07 5.25 27.52
CA ALA A 54 -0.91 4.25 27.90
C ALA A 54 -1.10 3.39 26.66
N VAL A 55 -0.49 2.22 26.67
CA VAL A 55 -0.75 1.16 25.68
C VAL A 55 -2.24 0.83 25.80
N GLN A 56 -3.10 1.53 25.06
CA GLN A 56 -4.43 1.05 24.77
C GLN A 56 -4.20 -0.18 23.90
N LYS A 57 -4.22 -1.34 24.54
CA LYS A 57 -4.13 -2.63 23.92
C LYS A 57 -5.43 -2.81 23.12
N VAL A 58 -5.49 -2.19 21.95
CA VAL A 58 -6.50 -2.50 20.94
C VAL A 58 -6.30 -3.96 20.62
N GLU A 59 -7.17 -4.82 21.15
CA GLU A 59 -7.12 -6.25 20.89
C GLU A 59 -7.49 -6.46 19.42
N ASN A 60 -6.46 -6.54 18.58
CA ASN A 60 -6.63 -6.82 17.16
C ASN A 60 -6.96 -8.30 17.02
N THR A 61 -8.21 -8.59 16.66
CA THR A 61 -8.69 -9.96 16.45
C THR A 61 -8.68 -10.23 14.95
N VAL A 62 -7.89 -11.21 14.52
CA VAL A 62 -7.79 -11.60 13.12
C VAL A 62 -8.65 -12.84 12.90
N ILE A 63 -9.62 -12.73 12.00
CA ILE A 63 -10.46 -13.83 11.54
C ILE A 63 -9.93 -14.27 10.17
N THR A 64 -9.48 -15.51 10.04
CA THR A 64 -9.02 -16.08 8.77
C THR A 64 -9.98 -17.15 8.29
N ILE A 65 -10.39 -17.07 7.03
CA ILE A 65 -11.21 -18.09 6.36
C ILE A 65 -10.32 -18.78 5.32
N SER A 66 -10.04 -20.06 5.55
CA SER A 66 -9.26 -20.92 4.65
C SER A 66 -10.10 -21.38 3.45
N GLU A 67 -9.45 -21.86 2.40
CA GLU A 67 -10.09 -22.43 1.20
C GLU A 67 -10.99 -23.64 1.47
N ASN A 68 -10.82 -24.29 2.63
CA ASN A 68 -11.63 -25.44 3.07
C ASN A 68 -12.82 -25.06 3.96
N ASP A 69 -13.27 -23.80 3.93
CA ASP A 69 -14.29 -23.20 4.82
C ASP A 69 -13.96 -23.30 6.32
N GLU A 70 -12.68 -23.49 6.63
CA GLU A 70 -12.20 -23.52 8.01
C GLU A 70 -11.97 -22.09 8.51
N ILE A 71 -12.60 -21.77 9.64
CA ILE A 71 -12.53 -20.45 10.26
C ILE A 71 -11.52 -20.49 11.40
N TYR A 72 -10.66 -19.48 11.45
CA TYR A 72 -9.66 -19.32 12.49
C TYR A 72 -9.79 -17.95 13.15
N ILE A 73 -9.69 -17.87 14.48
CA ILE A 73 -9.47 -16.63 15.22
C ILE A 73 -8.09 -16.69 15.83
N ASN A 74 -7.21 -15.73 15.51
CA ASN A 74 -5.86 -15.64 16.10
C ASN A 74 -5.13 -17.01 16.08
N GLU A 75 -5.21 -17.72 14.95
CA GLU A 75 -4.62 -19.05 14.71
C GLU A 75 -5.35 -20.24 15.36
N GLU A 76 -6.39 -20.00 16.17
CA GLU A 76 -7.23 -21.06 16.74
C GLU A 76 -8.41 -21.39 15.81
N LYS A 77 -8.52 -22.67 15.40
CA LYS A 77 -9.65 -23.15 14.58
C LYS A 77 -10.94 -23.08 15.40
N ILE A 78 -11.95 -22.40 14.88
CA ILE A 78 -13.26 -22.25 15.51
C ILE A 78 -14.38 -22.65 14.54
N GLY A 79 -15.40 -23.32 15.06
CA GLY A 79 -16.62 -23.57 14.31
C GLY A 79 -17.45 -22.29 14.15
N LEU A 80 -18.22 -22.19 13.06
CA LEU A 80 -19.08 -21.04 12.77
C LEU A 80 -20.04 -20.70 13.94
N ASP A 81 -20.61 -21.71 14.58
CA ASP A 81 -21.52 -21.53 15.72
C ASP A 81 -20.83 -20.90 16.94
N ASN A 82 -19.52 -21.17 17.10
CA ASN A 82 -18.73 -20.66 18.21
C ASN A 82 -18.10 -19.30 17.90
N LEU A 83 -18.03 -18.90 16.62
CA LEU A 83 -17.49 -17.60 16.20
C LEU A 83 -18.28 -16.45 16.84
N VAL A 84 -19.61 -16.49 16.75
CA VAL A 84 -20.48 -15.44 17.30
C VAL A 84 -20.35 -15.37 18.83
N ASN A 85 -20.29 -16.53 19.49
CA ASN A 85 -20.14 -16.60 20.94
C ASN A 85 -18.79 -16.04 21.40
N ARG A 86 -17.71 -16.34 20.67
CA ARG A 86 -16.37 -15.84 20.95
C ARG A 86 -16.27 -14.33 20.76
N LEU A 87 -16.86 -13.79 19.70
CA LEU A 87 -16.90 -12.35 19.44
C LEU A 87 -17.75 -11.58 20.47
N ARG A 88 -18.78 -12.21 21.05
CA ARG A 88 -19.60 -11.62 22.12
C ARG A 88 -18.95 -11.63 23.50
N GLN A 89 -17.94 -12.48 23.72
CA GLN A 89 -17.19 -12.53 24.99
C GLN A 89 -16.24 -11.34 25.16
N TYR A 90 -15.96 -10.59 24.10
CA TYR A 90 -15.10 -9.43 24.21
C TYR A 90 -15.83 -8.27 24.90
N PRO A 91 -15.25 -7.71 25.99
CA PRO A 91 -15.93 -6.76 26.86
C PRO A 91 -16.17 -5.39 26.21
N ASP A 92 -15.37 -5.01 25.20
CA ASP A 92 -15.42 -3.70 24.55
C ASP A 92 -15.51 -3.80 23.03
N ILE A 93 -16.68 -4.18 22.50
CA ILE A 93 -16.95 -4.25 21.04
C ILE A 93 -16.58 -2.94 20.31
N LYS A 94 -16.66 -1.79 21.01
CA LYS A 94 -16.32 -0.47 20.46
C LYS A 94 -14.83 -0.23 20.20
N GLN A 95 -13.94 -1.03 20.80
CA GLN A 95 -12.49 -0.87 20.67
C GLN A 95 -11.80 -2.07 19.99
N ILE A 96 -12.56 -3.06 19.54
CA ILE A 96 -11.99 -4.23 18.84
C ILE A 96 -11.80 -3.86 17.37
N LYS A 97 -10.57 -3.98 16.90
CA LYS A 97 -10.27 -3.97 15.48
C LYS A 97 -10.36 -5.39 14.96
N ILE A 98 -11.37 -5.66 14.14
CA ILE A 98 -11.57 -6.97 13.48
C ILE A 98 -10.95 -6.89 12.09
N THR A 99 -9.97 -7.76 11.81
CA THR A 99 -9.39 -7.92 10.47
C THR A 99 -9.85 -9.25 9.91
N VAL A 100 -10.48 -9.26 8.73
CA VAL A 100 -10.94 -10.49 8.07
C VAL A 100 -10.02 -10.78 6.88
N ASN A 101 -9.32 -11.91 6.93
CA ASN A 101 -8.53 -12.45 5.83
C ASN A 101 -9.30 -13.62 5.22
N ALA A 102 -9.71 -13.51 3.96
CA ALA A 102 -10.34 -14.61 3.24
C ALA A 102 -9.40 -15.06 2.13
N ASP A 103 -9.18 -16.37 2.02
CA ASP A 103 -8.51 -16.93 0.85
C ASP A 103 -9.33 -16.62 -0.41
N LYS A 104 -8.65 -16.34 -1.52
CA LYS A 104 -9.26 -16.06 -2.82
C LYS A 104 -10.10 -17.24 -3.34
N ASN A 105 -9.83 -18.44 -2.85
CA ASN A 105 -10.55 -19.67 -3.19
C ASN A 105 -11.61 -20.09 -2.16
N ALA A 106 -11.74 -19.37 -1.04
CA ALA A 106 -12.84 -19.60 -0.09
C ALA A 106 -14.17 -19.26 -0.78
N ARG A 107 -15.19 -20.12 -0.63
CA ARG A 107 -16.37 -20.13 -1.50
C ARG A 107 -17.66 -19.82 -0.76
#